data_AF-C5KSB8-F1
#
_entry.id   AF-C5KSB8-F1
#
_cell.length_a   1.000
_cell.length_b   1.000
_cell.length_c   1.000
_cell.angle_alpha   90.00
_cell.angle_beta   90.00
_cell.angle_gamma   90.00
#
_symmetry.space_group_name_H-M   'P 1'
#
loop_
_entity.id
_entity.type
_entity.pdbx_description
1 polymer ?
#
loop_
_entity_poly.entity_id
_entity_poly.type
_entity_poly.pdbx_seq_one_letter_code
_entity_poly.pdbx_strand_id
1 'polypeptide(L)'
;MVYDILDVYKMLYEDLLAVPVVQGVKSEMEKFAGGEATTTCEAFVACNGRAVQGATSHFLGTHFAKMFGIEFEDRNGEKKFAEQTSWGFTTRSIGVMIMEHGDDKGLVLPPRVAEVQVVIVPIPPKGAGAQWSTAELKTMIGEKCKSLYEDLNANGVRVVLDDRDDKTPGYKFNHWELKGVPLRIEVGAKDLEKGVVTFVRRNTGKKSQEAEHSSVKVKEALESIQSELLETARAKLEDGIVKVTKWDEVMPALNARKLILAPWCETEESEEQMKKITAEESKEQIVVTDEEGGYT
;
A
#
# COMPACT_ATOMS: atom_id res chain seq x y z
N MET A 1 18.74 -16.50 -8.49
CA MET A 1 18.65 -15.83 -7.18
C MET A 1 18.29 -14.35 -7.29
N VAL A 2 18.96 -13.53 -8.12
CA VAL A 2 18.64 -12.07 -8.22
C VAL A 2 17.18 -11.81 -8.60
N TYR A 3 16.69 -12.45 -9.68
CA TYR A 3 15.29 -12.33 -10.11
C TYR A 3 14.32 -13.02 -9.14
N ASP A 4 14.70 -14.15 -8.55
CA ASP A 4 13.84 -14.82 -7.55
C ASP A 4 13.53 -13.89 -6.36
N ILE A 5 14.54 -13.13 -5.88
CA ILE A 5 14.34 -12.15 -4.81
C ILE A 5 13.52 -10.95 -5.29
N LEU A 6 13.68 -10.54 -6.56
CA LEU A 6 12.86 -9.49 -7.15
C LEU A 6 11.37 -9.88 -7.20
N ASP A 7 11.07 -11.15 -7.49
CA ASP A 7 9.71 -11.69 -7.48
C ASP A 7 9.15 -11.75 -6.05
N VAL A 8 9.97 -12.10 -5.06
CA VAL A 8 9.60 -11.99 -3.64
C VAL A 8 9.26 -10.55 -3.28
N TYR A 9 10.03 -9.56 -3.74
CA TYR A 9 9.71 -8.14 -3.47
C TYR A 9 8.41 -7.70 -4.14
N LYS A 10 8.14 -8.12 -5.37
CA LYS A 10 6.86 -7.86 -6.02
C LYS A 10 5.71 -8.48 -5.23
N MET A 11 5.83 -9.74 -4.80
CA MET A 11 4.84 -10.40 -3.95
C MET A 11 4.61 -9.63 -2.64
N LEU A 12 5.67 -9.16 -1.97
CA LEU A 12 5.52 -8.35 -0.75
C LEU A 12 4.81 -7.01 -1.01
N TYR A 13 5.06 -6.34 -2.13
CA TYR A 13 4.35 -5.11 -2.45
C TYR A 13 2.89 -5.38 -2.87
N GLU A 14 2.66 -6.27 -3.82
CA GLU A 14 1.34 -6.51 -4.40
C GLU A 14 0.45 -7.34 -3.47
N ASP A 15 0.92 -8.50 -3.04
CA ASP A 15 0.07 -9.44 -2.30
C ASP A 15 -0.07 -9.03 -0.84
N LEU A 16 0.97 -8.51 -0.21
CA LEU A 16 0.94 -8.13 1.21
C LEU A 16 0.50 -6.67 1.40
N LEU A 17 1.10 -5.72 0.67
CA LEU A 17 0.83 -4.29 0.81
C LEU A 17 -0.23 -3.73 -0.13
N ALA A 18 -0.76 -4.53 -1.06
CA ALA A 18 -1.70 -4.07 -2.08
C ALA A 18 -1.18 -2.89 -2.92
N VAL A 19 0.14 -2.80 -3.13
CA VAL A 19 0.78 -1.74 -3.91
C VAL A 19 1.37 -2.34 -5.19
N PRO A 20 0.99 -1.86 -6.38
CA PRO A 20 1.59 -2.31 -7.63
C PRO A 20 3.02 -1.79 -7.76
N VAL A 21 3.90 -2.61 -8.33
CA VAL A 21 5.27 -2.21 -8.64
C VAL A 21 5.68 -2.66 -10.04
N VAL A 22 6.53 -1.86 -10.68
CA VAL A 22 7.15 -2.20 -11.95
C VAL A 22 8.53 -2.81 -11.66
N GLN A 23 8.70 -4.08 -12.01
CA GLN A 23 10.01 -4.72 -11.97
C GLN A 23 10.83 -4.25 -13.18
N GLY A 24 12.12 -3.99 -12.95
CA GLY A 24 13.02 -3.56 -14.02
C GLY A 24 14.49 -3.71 -13.67
N VAL A 25 15.33 -3.29 -14.62
CA VAL A 25 16.79 -3.22 -14.47
C VAL A 25 17.16 -1.73 -14.46
N LYS A 26 18.02 -1.32 -13.53
CA LYS A 26 18.56 0.04 -13.51
C LYS A 26 19.51 0.22 -14.70
N SER A 27 19.55 1.44 -15.23
CA SER A 27 20.58 1.84 -16.20
C SER A 27 21.97 1.76 -15.58
N GLU A 28 23.00 1.85 -16.42
CA GLU A 28 24.40 1.86 -15.96
C GLU A 28 24.69 3.00 -14.97
N MET A 29 24.08 4.19 -15.13
CA MET A 29 24.28 5.30 -14.19
C MET A 29 23.52 5.12 -12.86
N GLU A 30 22.41 4.39 -12.85
CA GLU A 30 21.55 4.22 -11.67
C GLU A 30 21.75 2.88 -10.96
N LYS A 31 22.59 1.99 -11.49
CA LYS A 31 22.91 0.72 -10.84
C LYS A 31 23.80 0.94 -9.61
N PHE A 32 23.94 -0.11 -8.81
CA PHE A 32 24.83 -0.05 -7.66
C PHE A 32 26.26 -0.12 -8.17
N ALA A 33 27.09 0.87 -7.82
CA ALA A 33 28.45 1.02 -8.37
C ALA A 33 29.36 -0.22 -8.18
N GLY A 34 29.12 -1.03 -7.14
CA GLY A 34 29.86 -2.28 -6.89
C GLY A 34 29.23 -3.53 -7.53
N GLY A 35 28.14 -3.38 -8.28
CA GLY A 35 27.39 -4.47 -8.90
C GLY A 35 27.53 -4.49 -10.42
N GLU A 36 27.50 -5.69 -10.99
CA GLU A 36 27.46 -5.87 -12.44
C GLU A 36 26.07 -5.50 -12.99
N ALA A 37 25.00 -5.82 -12.28
CA ALA A 37 23.63 -5.42 -12.60
C ALA A 37 22.80 -5.15 -11.34
N THR A 38 21.85 -4.20 -11.43
CA THR A 38 20.86 -3.93 -10.38
C THR A 38 19.46 -4.09 -10.94
N THR A 39 18.67 -4.95 -10.30
CA THR A 39 17.22 -5.03 -10.52
C THR A 39 16.47 -4.30 -9.43
N THR A 40 15.28 -3.80 -9.74
CA THR A 40 14.50 -2.92 -8.88
C THR A 40 12.99 -3.16 -9.01
N CYS A 41 12.25 -2.90 -7.93
CA CYS A 41 10.80 -2.71 -7.96
C CYS A 41 10.51 -1.21 -7.79
N GLU A 42 9.99 -0.56 -8.83
CA GLU A 42 9.61 0.85 -8.81
C GLU A 42 8.12 0.99 -8.49
N ALA A 43 7.79 1.76 -7.45
CA ALA A 43 6.42 2.15 -7.11
C ALA A 43 6.14 3.57 -7.65
N PHE A 44 4.86 3.87 -7.89
CA PHE A 44 4.40 5.20 -8.30
C PHE A 44 3.43 5.75 -7.27
N VAL A 45 3.64 7.00 -6.84
CA VAL A 45 2.76 7.68 -5.89
C VAL A 45 1.86 8.64 -6.67
N ALA A 46 0.63 8.23 -6.94
CA ALA A 46 -0.27 8.97 -7.83
C ALA A 46 -0.63 10.37 -7.32
N CYS A 47 -0.69 10.59 -6.00
CA CYS A 47 -1.09 11.89 -5.44
C CYS A 47 -0.08 13.01 -5.74
N ASN A 48 1.19 12.68 -5.94
CA ASN A 48 2.25 13.65 -6.25
C ASN A 48 2.98 13.38 -7.58
N GLY A 49 2.67 12.29 -8.27
CA GLY A 49 3.26 11.94 -9.57
C GLY A 49 4.71 11.47 -9.51
N ARG A 50 5.20 11.01 -8.35
CA ARG A 50 6.61 10.65 -8.16
C ARG A 50 6.79 9.14 -8.13
N ALA A 51 7.84 8.68 -8.82
CA ALA A 51 8.36 7.32 -8.64
C ALA A 51 9.14 7.20 -7.33
N VAL A 52 9.08 6.02 -6.72
CA VAL A 52 9.83 5.66 -5.53
C VAL A 52 10.37 4.26 -5.69
N GLN A 53 11.70 4.10 -5.62
CA GLN A 53 12.32 2.79 -5.57
C GLN A 53 11.89 2.05 -4.29
N GLY A 54 11.19 0.95 -4.48
CA GLY A 54 10.61 0.13 -3.41
C GLY A 54 11.57 -0.90 -2.84
N ALA A 55 12.38 -1.55 -3.67
CA ALA A 55 13.37 -2.56 -3.27
C ALA A 55 14.40 -2.79 -4.39
N THR A 56 15.57 -3.33 -4.06
CA THR A 56 16.61 -3.69 -5.05
C THR A 56 17.26 -5.04 -4.80
N SER A 57 17.63 -5.70 -5.89
CA SER A 57 18.36 -6.97 -5.90
C SER A 57 19.48 -6.88 -6.93
N HIS A 58 20.72 -7.09 -6.47
CA HIS A 58 21.95 -6.81 -7.20
C HIS A 58 22.66 -8.12 -7.56
N PHE A 59 23.09 -8.22 -8.82
CA PHE A 59 24.13 -9.16 -9.20
C PHE A 59 25.49 -8.47 -9.01
N LEU A 60 26.28 -8.94 -8.06
CA LEU A 60 27.58 -8.36 -7.74
C LEU A 60 28.73 -8.98 -8.54
N GLY A 61 28.46 -10.10 -9.21
CA GLY A 61 29.47 -10.92 -9.86
C GLY A 61 30.59 -11.27 -8.87
N THR A 62 31.84 -11.08 -9.31
CA THR A 62 33.03 -11.38 -8.50
C THR A 62 33.69 -10.15 -7.86
N HIS A 63 33.09 -8.96 -8.00
CA HIS A 63 33.72 -7.70 -7.61
C HIS A 63 34.13 -7.69 -6.13
N PHE A 64 33.16 -7.97 -5.24
CA PHE A 64 33.40 -8.02 -3.80
C PHE A 64 34.23 -9.25 -3.38
N ALA A 65 34.07 -10.38 -4.05
CA ALA A 65 34.86 -11.58 -3.77
C ALA A 65 36.35 -11.35 -4.02
N LYS A 66 36.71 -10.62 -5.09
CA LYS A 66 38.09 -10.20 -5.35
C LYS A 66 38.60 -9.22 -4.31
N MET A 67 37.78 -8.24 -3.93
CA MET A 67 38.15 -7.22 -2.93
C MET A 67 38.43 -7.83 -1.55
N PHE A 68 37.66 -8.85 -1.15
CA PHE A 68 37.74 -9.48 0.18
C PHE A 68 38.43 -10.85 0.20
N GLY A 69 38.92 -11.36 -0.94
CA GLY A 69 39.60 -12.65 -1.01
C GLY A 69 38.67 -13.86 -0.77
N ILE A 70 37.43 -13.79 -1.24
CA ILE A 70 36.44 -14.86 -1.08
C ILE A 70 36.58 -15.87 -2.23
N GLU A 71 37.40 -16.88 -1.99
CA GLU A 71 37.74 -17.94 -2.95
C GLU A 71 37.18 -19.31 -2.54
N PHE A 72 36.95 -20.18 -3.52
CA PHE A 72 36.66 -21.60 -3.31
C PHE A 72 37.39 -22.45 -4.35
N GLU A 73 37.60 -23.73 -4.05
CA GLU A 73 38.09 -24.71 -5.00
C GLU A 73 36.90 -25.39 -5.68
N ASP A 74 36.87 -25.36 -7.01
CA ASP A 74 35.80 -26.00 -7.77
C ASP A 74 36.01 -27.53 -7.91
N ARG A 75 35.10 -28.20 -8.62
CA ARG A 75 35.16 -29.67 -8.81
C ARG A 75 36.40 -30.15 -9.56
N ASN A 76 37.09 -29.26 -10.27
CA ASN A 76 38.31 -29.57 -11.02
C ASN A 76 39.58 -29.24 -10.23
N GLY A 77 39.46 -28.76 -8.99
CA GLY A 77 40.60 -28.31 -8.19
C GLY A 77 41.05 -26.88 -8.52
N GLU A 78 40.28 -26.13 -9.31
CA GLU A 78 40.63 -24.75 -9.68
C GLU A 78 40.13 -23.76 -8.63
N LYS A 79 40.99 -22.82 -8.23
CA LYS A 79 40.59 -21.69 -7.39
C LYS A 79 39.74 -20.70 -8.18
N LYS A 80 38.54 -20.40 -7.69
CA LYS A 80 37.59 -19.43 -8.28
C LYS A 80 37.09 -18.46 -7.22
N PHE A 81 36.76 -17.25 -7.66
CA PHE A 81 36.08 -16.26 -6.81
C PHE A 81 34.59 -16.56 -6.75
N ALA A 82 34.00 -16.40 -5.57
CA ALA A 82 32.56 -16.55 -5.41
C ALA A 82 31.79 -15.49 -6.21
N GLU A 83 30.75 -15.92 -6.93
CA GLU A 83 29.76 -15.00 -7.48
C GLU A 83 28.75 -14.63 -6.39
N GLN A 84 28.49 -13.34 -6.24
CA GLN A 84 27.71 -12.82 -5.12
C GLN A 84 26.47 -12.06 -5.59
N THR A 85 25.48 -12.01 -4.70
CA THR A 85 24.30 -11.17 -4.84
C THR A 85 24.06 -10.43 -3.52
N SER A 86 23.52 -9.23 -3.58
CA SER A 86 22.97 -8.53 -2.40
C SER A 86 21.59 -8.00 -2.70
N TRP A 87 20.76 -7.80 -1.68
CA TRP A 87 19.39 -7.38 -1.86
C TRP A 87 18.87 -6.69 -0.59
N GLY A 88 17.96 -5.73 -0.77
CA GLY A 88 17.48 -4.88 0.31
C GLY A 88 16.01 -4.49 0.18
N PHE A 89 15.30 -4.61 1.29
CA PHE A 89 13.92 -4.16 1.49
C PHE A 89 13.84 -3.47 2.84
N THR A 90 13.24 -2.27 2.89
CA THR A 90 13.27 -1.43 4.09
C THR A 90 11.88 -0.97 4.50
N THR A 91 11.79 -0.27 5.63
CA THR A 91 10.56 0.36 6.14
C THR A 91 10.02 1.45 5.22
N ARG A 92 10.76 1.87 4.17
CA ARG A 92 10.23 2.70 3.09
C ARG A 92 8.94 2.14 2.50
N SER A 93 8.83 0.82 2.41
CA SER A 93 7.63 0.11 1.94
C SER A 93 6.36 0.50 2.70
N ILE A 94 6.47 0.76 4.02
CA ILE A 94 5.36 1.24 4.84
C ILE A 94 4.93 2.64 4.38
N GLY A 95 5.89 3.54 4.15
CA GLY A 95 5.60 4.89 3.65
C GLY A 95 4.95 4.88 2.27
N VAL A 96 5.42 4.02 1.35
CA VAL A 96 4.82 3.83 0.02
C VAL A 96 3.37 3.37 0.14
N MET A 97 3.10 2.33 0.95
CA MET A 97 1.74 1.82 1.19
C MET A 97 0.81 2.90 1.78
N ILE A 98 1.30 3.71 2.72
CA ILE A 98 0.53 4.81 3.30
C ILE A 98 0.17 5.85 2.24
N MET A 99 1.14 6.26 1.40
CA MET A 99 0.90 7.27 0.36
C MET A 99 -0.02 6.77 -0.76
N GLU A 100 0.00 5.46 -1.05
CA GLU A 100 -0.83 4.87 -2.11
C GLU A 100 -2.30 4.78 -1.73
N HIS A 101 -2.57 4.34 -0.49
CA HIS A 101 -3.93 4.03 -0.03
C HIS A 101 -4.57 5.14 0.82
N GLY A 102 -3.78 5.95 1.52
CA GLY A 102 -4.26 6.98 2.42
C GLY A 102 -5.20 7.99 1.74
N ASP A 103 -6.14 8.52 2.51
CA ASP A 103 -7.10 9.53 2.05
C ASP A 103 -7.26 10.65 3.10
N ASP A 104 -8.14 11.61 2.83
CA ASP A 104 -8.38 12.77 3.70
C ASP A 104 -8.93 12.41 5.09
N LYS A 105 -9.41 11.18 5.29
CA LYS A 105 -9.88 10.68 6.60
C LYS A 105 -8.77 10.02 7.39
N GLY A 106 -7.61 9.77 6.80
CA GLY A 106 -6.43 9.18 7.45
C GLY A 106 -5.92 7.93 6.74
N LEU A 107 -5.41 6.99 7.54
CA LEU A 107 -4.86 5.74 7.02
C LEU A 107 -5.96 4.89 6.35
N VAL A 108 -5.57 4.15 5.32
CA VAL A 108 -6.32 3.04 4.74
C VAL A 108 -5.35 1.88 4.64
N LEU A 109 -5.49 0.88 5.51
CA LEU A 109 -4.52 -0.20 5.62
C LEU A 109 -5.01 -1.44 4.88
N PRO A 110 -4.14 -2.11 4.09
CA PRO A 110 -4.44 -3.43 3.55
C PRO A 110 -4.70 -4.43 4.70
N PRO A 111 -5.78 -5.22 4.64
CA PRO A 111 -6.12 -6.17 5.70
C PRO A 111 -5.02 -7.13 6.12
N ARG A 112 -4.10 -7.49 5.22
CA ARG A 112 -3.01 -8.42 5.54
C ARG A 112 -1.94 -7.81 6.47
N VAL A 113 -1.80 -6.48 6.49
CA VAL A 113 -0.84 -5.75 7.35
C VAL A 113 -1.47 -4.89 8.45
N ALA A 114 -2.79 -4.69 8.42
CA ALA A 114 -3.48 -3.91 9.45
C ALA A 114 -3.35 -4.57 10.84
N GLU A 115 -2.86 -3.84 11.85
CA GLU A 115 -2.74 -4.35 13.22
C GLU A 115 -4.10 -4.80 13.76
N VAL A 116 -5.12 -3.97 13.57
CA VAL A 116 -6.53 -4.28 13.81
C VAL A 116 -7.23 -4.36 12.46
N GLN A 117 -7.74 -5.54 12.11
CA GLN A 117 -8.50 -5.77 10.87
C GLN A 117 -9.96 -5.37 11.01
N VAL A 118 -10.53 -5.66 12.18
CA VAL A 118 -11.95 -5.46 12.47
C VAL A 118 -12.12 -4.74 13.80
N VAL A 119 -12.98 -3.73 13.82
CA VAL A 119 -13.46 -3.14 15.07
C VAL A 119 -14.97 -3.35 15.22
N ILE A 120 -15.39 -3.88 16.37
CA ILE A 120 -16.79 -4.02 16.74
C ILE A 120 -17.19 -2.82 17.60
N VAL A 121 -18.24 -2.11 17.20
CA VAL A 121 -18.74 -0.93 17.91
C VAL A 121 -20.20 -1.14 18.31
N PRO A 122 -20.52 -1.31 19.61
CA PRO A 122 -21.89 -1.34 20.09
C PRO A 122 -22.56 0.02 19.90
N ILE A 123 -23.78 0.02 19.39
CA ILE A 123 -24.58 1.23 19.17
C ILE A 123 -25.63 1.34 20.28
N PRO A 124 -25.51 2.35 21.18
CA PRO A 124 -26.45 2.50 22.28
C PRO A 124 -27.90 2.65 21.78
N PRO A 125 -28.87 1.98 22.44
CA PRO A 125 -30.28 2.11 22.08
C PRO A 125 -30.79 3.54 22.35
N LYS A 126 -31.56 4.11 21.41
CA LYS A 126 -32.18 5.45 21.53
C LYS A 126 -33.57 5.40 22.18
N GLY A 127 -33.77 4.51 23.14
CA GLY A 127 -35.06 4.25 23.80
C GLY A 127 -35.36 2.76 23.95
N ALA A 128 -36.49 2.45 24.57
CA ALA A 128 -36.99 1.07 24.62
C ALA A 128 -37.33 0.58 23.21
N GLY A 129 -37.03 -0.69 22.93
CA GLY A 129 -37.43 -1.37 21.70
C GLY A 129 -38.89 -1.81 21.75
N ALA A 130 -39.36 -2.47 20.70
CA ALA A 130 -40.73 -2.97 20.64
C ALA A 130 -41.05 -4.02 21.73
N GLN A 131 -40.02 -4.74 22.19
CA GLN A 131 -40.17 -5.88 23.12
C GLN A 131 -39.27 -5.79 24.36
N TRP A 132 -38.29 -4.90 24.39
CA TRP A 132 -37.26 -4.84 25.42
C TRP A 132 -37.04 -3.42 25.93
N SER A 133 -36.78 -3.30 27.23
CA SER A 133 -36.33 -2.05 27.83
C SER A 133 -34.96 -1.61 27.30
N THR A 134 -34.62 -0.34 27.47
CA THR A 134 -33.30 0.21 27.11
C THR A 134 -32.15 -0.54 27.79
N ALA A 135 -32.34 -0.99 29.04
CA ALA A 135 -31.33 -1.73 29.79
C ALA A 135 -31.13 -3.14 29.23
N GLU A 136 -32.22 -3.86 28.94
CA GLU A 136 -32.16 -5.19 28.32
C GLU A 136 -31.49 -5.12 26.94
N LEU A 137 -31.85 -4.14 26.10
CA LEU A 137 -31.18 -3.94 24.81
C LEU A 137 -29.68 -3.67 24.96
N LYS A 138 -29.27 -2.86 25.93
CA LYS A 138 -27.84 -2.59 26.18
C LYS A 138 -27.10 -3.89 26.52
N THR A 139 -27.69 -4.73 27.39
CA THR A 139 -27.12 -6.03 27.75
C THR A 139 -27.03 -6.96 26.55
N MET A 140 -28.11 -7.11 25.78
CA MET A 140 -28.14 -7.98 24.61
C MET A 140 -27.12 -7.56 23.54
N ILE A 141 -26.99 -6.26 23.28
CA ILE A 141 -25.97 -5.72 22.36
C ILE A 141 -24.56 -6.05 22.87
N GLY A 142 -24.30 -5.86 24.17
CA GLY A 142 -23.01 -6.16 24.78
C GLY A 142 -22.63 -7.63 24.68
N GLU A 143 -23.55 -8.53 25.05
CA GLU A 143 -23.36 -9.98 24.94
C GLU A 143 -23.10 -10.41 23.49
N LYS A 144 -23.83 -9.81 22.56
CA LYS A 144 -23.66 -10.09 21.15
C LYS A 144 -22.31 -9.64 20.61
N CYS A 145 -21.90 -8.42 20.92
CA CYS A 145 -20.58 -7.90 20.57
C CYS A 145 -19.46 -8.79 21.12
N LYS A 146 -19.61 -9.26 22.37
CA LYS A 146 -18.66 -10.17 23.01
C LYS A 146 -18.61 -11.52 22.30
N SER A 147 -19.77 -12.11 21.99
CA SER A 147 -19.85 -13.38 21.25
C SER A 147 -19.21 -13.27 19.86
N LEU A 148 -19.45 -12.16 19.15
CA LEU A 148 -18.84 -11.92 17.84
C LEU A 148 -17.32 -11.73 17.95
N TYR A 149 -16.86 -10.98 18.95
CA TYR A 149 -15.43 -10.81 19.23
C TYR A 149 -14.74 -12.17 19.47
N GLU A 150 -15.33 -13.01 20.31
CA GLU A 150 -14.80 -14.34 20.63
C GLU A 150 -14.75 -15.25 19.39
N ASP A 151 -15.81 -15.28 18.58
CA ASP A 151 -15.86 -16.06 17.33
C ASP A 151 -14.80 -15.59 16.32
N LEU A 152 -14.70 -14.28 16.08
CA LEU A 152 -13.74 -13.72 15.13
C LEU A 152 -12.30 -13.96 15.57
N ASN A 153 -12.01 -13.76 16.86
CA ASN A 153 -10.69 -14.00 17.42
C ASN A 153 -10.31 -15.49 17.36
N ALA A 154 -11.24 -16.40 17.70
CA ALA A 154 -11.04 -17.85 17.58
C ALA A 154 -10.78 -18.29 16.12
N ASN A 155 -11.29 -17.53 15.16
CA ASN A 155 -11.09 -17.76 13.73
C ASN A 155 -9.89 -17.00 13.13
N GLY A 156 -9.01 -16.42 13.96
CA GLY A 156 -7.75 -15.80 13.54
C GLY A 156 -7.88 -14.38 12.95
N VAL A 157 -9.04 -13.73 13.13
CA VAL A 157 -9.22 -12.32 12.74
C VAL A 157 -8.67 -11.42 13.85
N ARG A 158 -7.86 -10.43 13.49
CA ARG A 158 -7.36 -9.42 14.44
C ARG A 158 -8.46 -8.40 14.73
N VAL A 159 -9.25 -8.68 15.76
CA VAL A 159 -10.45 -7.94 16.11
C VAL A 159 -10.29 -7.18 17.43
N VAL A 160 -10.91 -6.00 17.53
CA VAL A 160 -11.07 -5.24 18.78
C VAL A 160 -12.54 -4.95 19.03
N LEU A 161 -13.00 -5.15 20.26
CA LEU A 161 -14.28 -4.63 20.73
C LEU A 161 -14.07 -3.26 21.38
N ASP A 162 -14.67 -2.21 20.84
CA ASP A 162 -14.64 -0.86 21.43
C ASP A 162 -15.90 -0.60 22.26
N ASP A 163 -15.91 -1.11 23.49
CA ASP A 163 -16.99 -1.01 24.47
C ASP A 163 -16.88 0.23 25.39
N ARG A 164 -16.00 1.19 25.07
CA ARG A 164 -15.82 2.42 25.86
C ARG A 164 -17.13 3.20 25.99
N ASP A 165 -17.72 3.19 27.18
CA ASP A 165 -18.99 3.87 27.46
C ASP A 165 -18.86 5.40 27.53
N ASP A 166 -17.64 5.93 27.73
CA ASP A 166 -17.35 7.37 27.80
C ASP A 166 -17.26 8.05 26.42
N LYS A 167 -17.33 7.28 25.33
CA LYS A 167 -17.22 7.79 23.95
C LYS A 167 -18.49 7.52 23.13
N THR A 168 -18.92 8.52 22.38
CA THR A 168 -20.03 8.37 21.44
C THR A 168 -19.64 7.47 20.26
N PRO A 169 -20.59 6.77 19.61
CA PRO A 169 -20.29 5.99 18.40
C PRO A 169 -19.59 6.81 17.31
N GLY A 170 -20.02 8.05 17.08
CA GLY A 170 -19.39 8.95 16.10
C GLY A 170 -17.91 9.23 16.38
N TYR A 171 -17.54 9.40 17.66
CA TYR A 171 -16.13 9.51 18.05
C TYR A 171 -15.35 8.23 17.73
N LYS A 172 -15.92 7.07 18.09
CA LYS A 172 -15.30 5.76 17.82
C LYS A 172 -15.10 5.54 16.32
N PHE A 173 -16.10 5.89 15.51
CA PHE A 173 -16.03 5.76 14.06
C PHE A 173 -14.85 6.53 13.49
N ASN A 174 -14.73 7.82 13.83
CA ASN A 174 -13.62 8.65 13.37
C ASN A 174 -12.26 8.16 13.90
N HIS A 175 -12.18 7.74 15.16
CA HIS A 175 -10.95 7.22 15.76
C HIS A 175 -10.38 6.02 14.96
N TRP A 176 -11.24 5.07 14.60
CA TRP A 176 -10.83 3.87 13.88
C TRP A 176 -10.69 4.09 12.37
N GLU A 177 -11.45 5.03 11.80
CA GLU A 177 -11.26 5.47 10.41
C GLU A 177 -9.89 6.14 10.23
N LEU A 178 -9.51 7.04 11.15
CA LEU A 178 -8.20 7.71 11.14
C LEU A 178 -7.04 6.70 11.22
N LYS A 179 -7.21 5.64 12.02
CA LYS A 179 -6.25 4.54 12.18
C LYS A 179 -6.27 3.53 11.03
N GLY A 180 -7.22 3.63 10.10
CA GLY A 180 -7.29 2.80 8.91
C GLY A 180 -7.72 1.35 9.15
N VAL A 181 -8.53 1.09 10.19
CA VAL A 181 -9.08 -0.25 10.43
C VAL A 181 -9.95 -0.65 9.22
N PRO A 182 -9.64 -1.74 8.51
CA PRO A 182 -10.30 -2.08 7.25
C PRO A 182 -11.82 -2.23 7.32
N LEU A 183 -12.32 -2.85 8.40
CA LEU A 183 -13.72 -3.16 8.57
C LEU A 183 -14.22 -2.74 9.95
N ARG A 184 -15.30 -1.96 10.00
CA ARG A 184 -16.05 -1.71 11.22
C ARG A 184 -17.35 -2.50 11.20
N ILE A 185 -17.67 -3.15 12.31
CA ILE A 185 -18.95 -3.82 12.53
C ILE A 185 -19.73 -3.02 13.56
N GLU A 186 -20.90 -2.53 13.17
CA GLU A 186 -21.84 -1.82 14.04
C GLU A 186 -22.91 -2.81 14.50
N VAL A 187 -23.17 -2.86 15.82
CA VAL A 187 -24.18 -3.74 16.42
C VAL A 187 -25.16 -2.89 17.21
N GLY A 188 -26.39 -2.76 16.72
CA GLY A 188 -27.46 -1.98 17.37
C GLY A 188 -28.75 -2.75 17.57
N ALA A 189 -29.71 -2.15 18.26
CA ALA A 189 -31.00 -2.78 18.57
C ALA A 189 -31.76 -3.26 17.33
N LYS A 190 -31.75 -2.48 16.23
CA LYS A 190 -32.41 -2.86 14.96
C LYS A 190 -31.73 -4.02 14.26
N ASP A 191 -30.43 -4.19 14.48
CA ASP A 191 -29.62 -5.24 13.87
C ASP A 191 -29.89 -6.57 14.62
N LEU A 192 -29.99 -6.52 15.95
CA LEU A 192 -30.41 -7.64 16.80
C LEU A 192 -31.80 -8.17 16.44
N GLU A 193 -32.80 -7.28 16.26
CA GLU A 193 -34.17 -7.66 15.87
C GLU A 193 -34.22 -8.44 14.54
N LYS A 194 -33.25 -8.19 13.67
CA LYS A 194 -33.16 -8.81 12.34
C LYS A 194 -32.16 -9.96 12.26
N GLY A 195 -31.39 -10.22 13.32
CA GLY A 195 -30.32 -11.21 13.32
C GLY A 195 -29.18 -10.89 12.33
N VAL A 196 -28.90 -9.59 12.12
CA VAL A 196 -27.85 -9.11 11.22
C VAL A 196 -26.88 -8.20 11.97
N VAL A 197 -25.77 -7.84 11.33
CA VAL A 197 -24.85 -6.78 11.77
C VAL A 197 -24.52 -5.86 10.60
N THR A 198 -24.16 -4.61 10.88
CA THR A 198 -23.83 -3.65 9.83
C THR A 198 -22.32 -3.60 9.62
N PHE A 199 -21.86 -3.96 8.42
CA PHE A 199 -20.47 -3.81 7.99
C PHE A 199 -20.26 -2.44 7.38
N VAL A 200 -19.15 -1.79 7.71
CA VAL A 200 -18.71 -0.52 7.10
C VAL A 200 -17.26 -0.66 6.68
N ARG A 201 -17.00 -0.58 5.37
CA ARG A 201 -15.66 -0.70 4.81
C ARG A 201 -14.91 0.62 4.85
N ARG A 202 -13.64 0.61 5.26
CA ARG A 202 -12.82 1.83 5.37
C ARG A 202 -12.43 2.43 4.03
N ASN A 203 -12.07 1.60 3.05
CA ASN A 203 -11.58 2.02 1.73
C ASN A 203 -12.66 2.72 0.89
N THR A 204 -13.94 2.37 1.06
CA THR A 204 -15.05 2.90 0.22
C THR A 204 -16.14 3.61 1.00
N GLY A 205 -16.22 3.42 2.33
CA GLY A 205 -17.35 3.86 3.15
C GLY A 205 -18.65 3.10 2.91
N LYS A 206 -18.64 2.06 2.06
CA LYS A 206 -19.84 1.26 1.75
C LYS A 206 -20.33 0.54 3.00
N LYS A 207 -21.65 0.53 3.16
CA LYS A 207 -22.35 -0.21 4.22
C LYS A 207 -23.08 -1.42 3.64
N SER A 208 -23.01 -2.56 4.34
CA SER A 208 -23.84 -3.73 4.07
C SER A 208 -24.39 -4.33 5.37
N GLN A 209 -25.48 -5.07 5.27
CA GLN A 209 -26.02 -5.85 6.40
C GLN A 209 -25.69 -7.32 6.14
N GLU A 210 -25.01 -7.95 7.09
CA GLU A 210 -24.58 -9.33 6.98
C GLU A 210 -25.19 -10.17 8.10
N ALA A 211 -25.37 -11.47 7.84
CA ALA A 211 -25.78 -12.41 8.87
C ALA A 211 -24.75 -12.41 10.01
N GLU A 212 -25.27 -12.35 11.23
CA GLU A 212 -24.50 -12.03 12.43
C GLU A 212 -23.44 -13.09 12.84
N HIS A 213 -23.53 -14.30 12.30
CA HIS A 213 -22.73 -15.46 12.70
C HIS A 213 -21.65 -15.88 11.70
N SER A 214 -21.05 -14.94 10.96
CA SER A 214 -20.16 -15.34 9.87
C SER A 214 -18.79 -14.69 9.90
N SER A 215 -17.89 -15.30 10.68
CA SER A 215 -16.43 -15.12 10.50
C SER A 215 -15.99 -15.38 9.04
N VAL A 216 -16.71 -16.23 8.32
CA VAL A 216 -16.54 -16.44 6.87
C VAL A 216 -16.82 -15.14 6.10
N LYS A 217 -17.95 -14.47 6.33
CA LYS A 217 -18.28 -13.18 5.68
C LYS A 217 -17.27 -12.09 6.01
N VAL A 218 -16.76 -12.06 7.24
CA VAL A 218 -15.69 -11.12 7.62
C VAL A 218 -14.42 -11.39 6.82
N LYS A 219 -13.98 -12.65 6.71
CA LYS A 219 -12.80 -13.02 5.92
C LYS A 219 -12.98 -12.71 4.43
N GLU A 220 -14.15 -13.02 3.87
CA GLU A 220 -14.51 -12.66 2.48
C GLU A 220 -14.44 -11.14 2.27
N ALA A 221 -14.97 -10.35 3.21
CA ALA A 221 -14.92 -8.89 3.14
C ALA A 221 -13.49 -8.36 3.20
N LEU A 222 -12.64 -8.91 4.07
CA LEU A 222 -11.22 -8.52 4.17
C LEU A 222 -10.45 -8.89 2.89
N GLU A 223 -10.66 -10.07 2.31
CA GLU A 223 -10.01 -10.44 1.06
C GLU A 223 -10.48 -9.58 -0.13
N SER A 224 -11.78 -9.27 -0.17
CA SER A 224 -12.35 -8.32 -1.13
C SER A 224 -11.75 -6.92 -0.99
N ILE A 225 -11.56 -6.42 0.23
CA ILE A 225 -10.91 -5.12 0.46
C ILE A 225 -9.45 -5.15 -0.01
N GLN A 226 -8.69 -6.20 0.30
CA GLN A 226 -7.29 -6.35 -0.15
C GLN A 226 -7.20 -6.28 -1.69
N SER A 227 -8.06 -7.05 -2.36
CA SER A 227 -8.11 -7.09 -3.83
C SER A 227 -8.52 -5.75 -4.43
N GLU A 228 -9.56 -5.10 -3.88
CA GLU A 228 -10.03 -3.78 -4.33
C GLU A 228 -8.96 -2.69 -4.18
N LEU A 229 -8.17 -2.71 -3.11
CA LEU A 229 -7.05 -1.78 -2.91
C LEU A 229 -5.99 -1.95 -4.00
N LEU A 230 -5.58 -3.19 -4.27
CA LEU A 230 -4.57 -3.48 -5.28
C LEU A 230 -5.06 -3.08 -6.69
N GLU A 231 -6.29 -3.45 -7.06
CA GLU A 231 -6.84 -3.11 -8.38
C GLU A 231 -7.01 -1.60 -8.56
N THR A 232 -7.44 -0.89 -7.52
CA THR A 232 -7.53 0.58 -7.55
C THR A 232 -6.15 1.21 -7.74
N ALA A 233 -5.14 0.72 -7.01
CA ALA A 233 -3.77 1.21 -7.13
C ALA A 233 -3.15 0.87 -8.50
N ARG A 234 -3.43 -0.32 -9.05
CA ARG A 234 -3.02 -0.71 -10.41
C ARG A 234 -3.58 0.24 -11.45
N ALA A 235 -4.87 0.55 -11.37
CA ALA A 235 -5.50 1.51 -12.28
C ALA A 235 -4.86 2.91 -12.19
N LYS A 236 -4.49 3.36 -10.97
CA LYS A 236 -3.76 4.62 -10.80
C LYS A 236 -2.35 4.60 -11.39
N LEU A 237 -1.63 3.49 -11.25
CA LEU A 237 -0.31 3.30 -11.87
C LEU A 237 -0.42 3.33 -13.40
N GLU A 238 -1.39 2.61 -13.97
CA GLU A 238 -1.63 2.57 -15.41
C GLU A 238 -2.00 3.94 -15.97
N ASP A 239 -2.93 4.66 -15.34
CA ASP A 239 -3.23 6.05 -15.68
C ASP A 239 -1.99 6.94 -15.51
N GLY A 240 -1.18 6.66 -14.50
CA GLY A 240 0.06 7.36 -14.19
C GLY A 240 1.16 7.24 -15.23
N ILE A 241 1.08 6.31 -16.19
CA ILE A 241 2.10 6.09 -17.21
C ILE A 241 1.62 6.60 -18.57
N VAL A 242 2.41 7.45 -19.22
CA VAL A 242 2.16 7.91 -20.60
C VAL A 242 3.30 7.49 -21.52
N LYS A 243 2.94 7.05 -22.74
CA LYS A 243 3.91 6.75 -23.78
C LYS A 243 4.30 8.04 -24.50
N VAL A 244 5.59 8.34 -24.54
CA VAL A 244 6.14 9.53 -25.20
C VAL A 244 7.14 9.09 -26.25
N THR A 245 7.02 9.61 -27.46
CA THR A 245 7.96 9.31 -28.57
C THR A 245 8.63 10.55 -29.14
N LYS A 246 8.27 11.74 -28.65
CA LYS A 246 8.85 13.02 -29.05
C LYS A 246 9.23 13.83 -27.81
N TRP A 247 10.30 14.60 -27.90
CA TRP A 247 10.85 15.35 -26.76
C TRP A 247 9.90 16.44 -26.25
N ASP A 248 9.17 17.10 -27.14
CA ASP A 248 8.21 18.16 -26.83
C ASP A 248 7.04 17.71 -25.94
N GLU A 249 6.78 16.41 -25.86
CA GLU A 249 5.75 15.80 -25.00
C GLU A 249 6.27 15.46 -23.58
N VAL A 250 7.59 15.51 -23.33
CA VAL A 250 8.22 15.11 -22.05
C VAL A 250 7.80 16.05 -20.90
N MET A 251 8.04 17.35 -21.02
CA MET A 251 7.69 18.30 -19.97
C MET A 251 6.18 18.38 -19.71
N PRO A 252 5.30 18.40 -20.73
CA PRO A 252 3.86 18.29 -20.52
C PRO A 252 3.46 17.05 -19.70
N ALA A 253 4.06 15.88 -19.98
CA ALA A 253 3.80 14.66 -19.22
C ALA A 253 4.27 14.74 -17.76
N LEU A 254 5.49 15.25 -17.52
CA LEU A 254 6.01 15.45 -16.17
C LEU A 254 5.16 16.45 -15.36
N ASN A 255 4.73 17.54 -15.99
CA ASN A 255 3.86 18.55 -15.37
C ASN A 255 2.46 18.00 -15.08
N ALA A 256 1.97 17.08 -15.91
CA ALA A 256 0.76 16.30 -15.66
C ALA A 256 0.96 15.19 -14.61
N ARG A 257 2.11 15.16 -13.92
CA ARG A 257 2.43 14.20 -12.85
C ARG A 257 2.43 12.75 -13.33
N LYS A 258 2.84 12.51 -14.58
CA LYS A 258 2.90 11.18 -15.19
C LYS A 258 4.34 10.67 -15.25
N LEU A 259 4.48 9.35 -15.15
CA LEU A 259 5.68 8.63 -15.57
C LEU A 259 5.72 8.53 -17.09
N ILE A 260 6.93 8.54 -17.63
CA ILE A 260 7.15 8.49 -19.07
C ILE A 260 7.69 7.11 -19.45
N LEU A 261 7.01 6.46 -20.38
CA LEU A 261 7.50 5.30 -21.10
C LEU A 261 7.94 5.74 -22.50
N ALA A 262 9.24 5.75 -22.75
CA ALA A 262 9.83 6.24 -23.99
C ALA A 262 10.85 5.25 -24.58
N PRO A 263 11.03 5.23 -25.91
CA PRO A 263 12.17 4.56 -26.52
C PRO A 263 13.45 5.30 -26.11
N TRP A 264 14.42 4.56 -25.59
CA TRP A 264 15.67 5.11 -25.09
C TRP A 264 16.85 4.23 -25.51
N CYS A 265 17.99 4.85 -25.84
CA CYS A 265 19.21 4.15 -26.27
C CYS A 265 20.10 3.68 -25.11
N GLU A 266 19.72 3.97 -23.86
CA GLU A 266 20.36 3.48 -22.62
C GLU A 266 21.84 3.86 -22.44
N THR A 267 22.32 4.90 -23.13
CA THR A 267 23.68 5.41 -22.96
C THR A 267 23.77 6.38 -21.78
N GLU A 268 24.88 6.36 -21.03
CA GLU A 268 25.11 7.28 -19.91
C GLU A 268 25.03 8.76 -20.36
N GLU A 269 25.61 9.09 -21.52
CA GLU A 269 25.54 10.43 -22.11
C GLU A 269 24.09 10.88 -22.33
N SER A 270 23.27 10.01 -22.92
CA SER A 270 21.86 10.34 -23.14
C SER A 270 21.09 10.51 -21.83
N GLU A 271 21.39 9.73 -20.79
CA GLU A 271 20.75 9.87 -19.48
C GLU A 271 21.11 11.21 -18.82
N GLU A 272 22.39 11.57 -18.85
CA GLU A 272 22.89 12.82 -18.30
C GLU A 272 22.28 14.02 -19.03
N GLN A 273 22.21 13.98 -20.37
CA GLN A 273 21.56 15.01 -21.17
C GLN A 273 20.08 15.14 -20.81
N MET A 274 19.34 14.02 -20.70
CA MET A 274 17.92 14.06 -20.32
C MET A 274 17.70 14.67 -18.94
N LYS A 275 18.51 14.25 -17.94
CA LYS A 275 18.47 14.80 -16.57
C LYS A 275 18.76 16.31 -16.58
N LYS A 276 19.74 16.75 -17.36
CA LYS A 276 20.12 18.17 -17.46
C LYS A 276 19.01 19.01 -18.10
N ILE A 277 18.55 18.63 -19.30
CA ILE A 277 17.56 19.40 -20.06
C ILE A 277 16.26 19.52 -19.28
N THR A 278 15.73 18.42 -18.74
CA THR A 278 14.49 18.46 -17.94
C THR A 278 14.63 19.30 -16.67
N ALA A 279 15.81 19.31 -16.03
CA ALA A 279 16.06 20.16 -14.87
C ALA A 279 16.19 21.66 -15.23
N GLU A 280 16.72 21.98 -16.40
CA GLU A 280 16.79 23.36 -16.92
C GLU A 280 15.39 23.85 -17.32
N GLU A 281 14.65 23.10 -18.14
CA GLU A 281 13.29 23.43 -18.57
C GLU A 281 12.31 23.56 -17.38
N SER A 282 12.47 22.74 -16.34
CA SER A 282 11.67 22.87 -15.10
C SER A 282 11.94 24.18 -14.37
N LYS A 283 13.15 24.75 -14.42
CA LYS A 283 13.47 26.03 -13.76
C LYS A 283 12.87 27.20 -14.54
N GLU A 284 12.91 27.15 -15.87
CA GLU A 284 12.34 28.19 -16.73
C GLU A 284 10.82 28.32 -16.52
N GLN A 285 10.11 27.20 -16.37
CA GLN A 285 8.68 27.20 -16.10
C GLN A 285 8.31 27.84 -14.75
N ILE A 286 9.16 27.70 -13.72
CA ILE A 286 8.95 28.34 -12.40
C ILE A 286 9.05 29.86 -12.52
N VAL A 287 10.03 30.36 -13.27
CA VAL A 287 10.25 31.80 -13.49
C VAL A 287 9.06 32.42 -14.23
N VAL A 288 8.54 31.75 -15.27
CA VAL A 288 7.36 32.24 -16.02
C VAL A 288 6.11 32.30 -15.12
N THR A 289 5.89 31.31 -14.26
CA THR A 289 4.74 31.33 -13.33
C THR A 289 4.84 32.42 -12.26
N ASP A 290 6.05 32.78 -11.84
CA ASP A 290 6.27 33.87 -10.87
C ASP A 290 6.15 35.27 -11.52
N GLU A 291 6.46 35.40 -12.82
CA GLU A 291 6.32 36.66 -13.58
C GLU A 291 4.87 36.94 -14.02
N GLU A 292 4.06 35.92 -14.27
CA GLU A 292 2.62 36.06 -14.59
C GLU A 292 1.72 36.14 -13.33
N GLY A 293 2.27 35.81 -12.15
CA GLY A 293 1.57 35.73 -10.86
C GLY A 293 1.64 37.00 -10.01
N GLY A 294 1.13 38.12 -10.53
CA GLY A 294 0.79 39.28 -9.69
C GLY A 294 -0.33 38.90 -8.71
N TYR A 295 0.00 38.85 -7.41
CA TYR A 295 -0.97 38.62 -6.34
C TYR A 295 -2.16 39.60 -6.40
N THR A 296 -3.38 39.04 -6.48
CA THR A 296 -4.59 39.56 -5.84
C THR A 296 -5.27 38.43 -5.09
#